data_AF-A0A7J4UPC0-F1
#
_entry.id   AF-A0A7J4UPC0-F1
#
_cell.length_a   1.000
_cell.length_b   1.000
_cell.length_c   1.000
_cell.angle_alpha   90.00
_cell.angle_beta   90.00
_cell.angle_gamma   90.00
#
_symmetry.space_group_name_H-M   'P 1'
#
loop_
_entity.id
_entity.type
_entity.pdbx_description
1 polymer ?
#
loop_
_entity_poly.entity_id
_entity_poly.type
_entity_poly.pdbx_seq_one_letter_code
_entity_poly.pdbx_strand_id
1 'polypeptide(L)'
;MTTATWNGHIIAESDTCIEVEGNQYFPSDSLKKEFFTDSSEHSMCPWKGKASYYDIVVNGEINKGAAWYYPDPLPKAKELGITGYVAFWKGVVVA
;
A
#
# COMPACT_ATOMS: atom_id res chain seq x y z
N MET A 1 14.17 5.04 -7.90
CA MET A 1 13.12 4.05 -8.18
C MET A 1 13.00 3.10 -7.02
N THR A 2 11.90 3.22 -6.27
CA THR A 2 11.53 2.35 -5.17
C THR A 2 10.65 1.23 -5.73
N THR A 3 10.84 0.00 -5.25
CA THR A 3 10.10 -1.19 -5.67
C THR A 3 9.48 -1.88 -4.47
N ALA A 4 8.29 -2.44 -4.65
CA ALA A 4 7.66 -3.37 -3.72
C ALA A 4 7.65 -4.76 -4.37
N THR A 5 8.22 -5.76 -3.68
CA THR A 5 8.38 -7.13 -4.19
C THR A 5 7.77 -8.14 -3.22
N TRP A 6 6.98 -9.06 -3.75
CA TRP A 6 6.46 -10.20 -2.99
C TRP A 6 6.51 -11.48 -3.82
N ASN A 7 6.91 -12.60 -3.21
CA ASN A 7 7.09 -13.89 -3.89
C ASN A 7 7.89 -13.78 -5.21
N GLY A 8 8.96 -12.99 -5.20
CA GLY A 8 9.87 -12.79 -6.35
C GLY A 8 9.32 -11.91 -7.47
N HIS A 9 8.14 -11.30 -7.30
CA HIS A 9 7.50 -10.43 -8.30
C HIS A 9 7.45 -8.99 -7.81
N ILE A 10 7.88 -8.05 -8.66
CA ILE A 10 7.67 -6.62 -8.40
C ILE A 10 6.19 -6.33 -8.59
N ILE A 11 5.50 -5.98 -7.51
CA ILE A 11 4.06 -5.69 -7.48
C ILE A 11 3.73 -4.20 -7.58
N ALA A 12 4.71 -3.33 -7.28
CA ALA A 12 4.63 -1.89 -7.51
C ALA A 12 6.03 -1.30 -7.68
N GLU A 13 6.15 -0.24 -8.47
CA GLU A 13 7.42 0.47 -8.71
C GLU A 13 7.16 1.95 -9.00
N SER A 14 7.87 2.86 -8.33
CA SER A 14 7.68 4.30 -8.53
C SER A 14 8.92 5.11 -8.16
N ASP A 15 9.10 6.26 -8.80
CA ASP A 15 10.09 7.28 -8.45
C ASP A 15 9.52 8.39 -7.57
N THR A 16 8.20 8.39 -7.31
CA THR A 16 7.50 9.46 -6.60
C THR A 16 6.81 8.96 -5.34
N CYS A 17 7.41 7.98 -4.67
CA CYS A 17 6.94 7.50 -3.37
C CYS A 17 7.06 8.60 -2.30
N ILE A 18 6.16 8.56 -1.33
CA ILE A 18 6.17 9.44 -0.16
C ILE A 18 6.55 8.59 1.06
N GLU A 19 7.59 8.99 1.79
CA GLU A 19 7.95 8.31 3.03
C GLU A 19 7.20 8.89 4.23
N VAL A 20 6.51 8.04 4.98
CA VAL A 20 5.84 8.41 6.24
C VAL A 20 6.11 7.33 7.29
N GLU A 21 6.72 7.72 8.41
CA GLU A 21 7.04 6.82 9.53
C GLU A 21 7.79 5.55 9.09
N GLY A 22 8.74 5.70 8.15
CA GLY A 22 9.54 4.60 7.60
C GLY A 22 8.82 3.70 6.58
N ASN A 23 7.58 4.02 6.21
CA ASN A 23 6.84 3.32 5.16
C ASN A 23 6.87 4.12 3.86
N GLN A 24 7.13 3.44 2.74
CA GLN A 24 7.01 4.03 1.40
C GLN A 24 5.57 3.91 0.93
N TYR A 25 4.96 5.04 0.63
CA TYR A 25 3.63 5.15 0.04
C TYR A 25 3.78 5.33 -1.47
N PHE A 26 3.30 4.35 -2.22
CA PHE A 26 3.33 4.30 -3.67
C PHE A 26 2.07 4.95 -4.24
N PRO A 27 2.17 5.77 -5.30
CA PRO A 27 1.02 6.22 -6.07
C PRO A 27 0.14 5.03 -6.51
N SER A 28 -1.18 5.17 -6.47
CA SER A 28 -2.09 4.05 -6.77
C SER A 28 -1.98 3.53 -8.21
N ASP A 29 -1.56 4.37 -9.14
CA ASP A 29 -1.30 4.03 -10.55
C ASP A 29 0.02 3.29 -10.77
N SER A 30 0.92 3.31 -9.80
CA SER A 30 2.19 2.57 -9.82
C SER A 30 2.07 1.09 -9.43
N LEU A 31 0.88 0.68 -8.97
CA LEU A 31 0.59 -0.71 -8.63
C LEU A 31 0.28 -1.53 -9.89
N LYS A 32 0.86 -2.73 -9.96
CA LYS A 32 0.50 -3.72 -10.97
C LYS A 32 -0.79 -4.42 -10.54
N LYS A 33 -1.92 -3.84 -10.94
CA LYS A 33 -3.28 -4.20 -10.50
C LYS A 33 -3.63 -5.70 -10.59
N GLU A 34 -2.99 -6.43 -11.51
CA GLU A 34 -3.13 -7.89 -11.65
C GLU A 34 -2.77 -8.69 -10.38
N PHE A 35 -1.96 -8.13 -9.49
CA PHE A 35 -1.59 -8.77 -8.21
C PHE A 35 -2.48 -8.36 -7.04
N PHE A 36 -3.52 -7.55 -7.23
CA PHE A 36 -4.31 -6.98 -6.13
C PHE A 36 -5.78 -7.33 -6.24
N THR A 37 -6.40 -7.62 -5.09
CA THR A 37 -7.85 -7.73 -4.95
C THR A 37 -8.33 -6.95 -3.73
N ASP A 38 -9.56 -6.45 -3.79
CA ASP A 38 -10.19 -5.75 -2.68
C ASP A 38 -10.26 -6.65 -1.43
N SER A 39 -9.95 -6.06 -0.27
CA SER A 39 -10.15 -6.68 1.04
C SER A 39 -11.28 -5.96 1.78
N SER A 40 -12.06 -6.72 2.56
CA SER A 40 -13.06 -6.15 3.46
C SER A 40 -12.47 -5.66 4.79
N GLU A 41 -11.16 -5.88 5.01
CA GLU A 41 -10.47 -5.46 6.21
C GLU A 41 -10.31 -3.94 6.25
N HIS A 42 -10.47 -3.39 7.45
CA HIS A 42 -10.24 -1.99 7.75
C HIS A 42 -9.69 -1.83 9.15
N SER A 43 -8.93 -0.76 9.36
CA SER A 43 -8.42 -0.39 10.69
C SER A 43 -8.46 1.12 10.89
N MET A 44 -8.50 1.56 12.15
CA MET A 44 -8.52 2.98 12.49
C MET A 44 -7.16 3.42 13.04
N CYS A 45 -6.55 4.41 12.40
CA CYS A 45 -5.40 5.12 12.93
C CYS A 45 -5.87 6.45 13.53
N PRO A 46 -5.49 6.79 14.78
CA PRO A 46 -5.96 8.02 15.45
C PRO A 46 -5.71 9.31 14.68
N TRP A 47 -4.65 9.35 13.87
CA TRP A 47 -4.25 10.57 13.17
C TRP A 47 -4.29 10.47 11.65
N LYS A 48 -4.28 9.26 11.07
CA LYS A 48 -4.41 9.05 9.63
C LYS A 48 -5.84 8.78 9.17
N GLY A 49 -6.71 8.25 10.03
CA GLY A 49 -8.10 7.91 9.69
C GLY A 49 -8.29 6.42 9.42
N LYS A 50 -9.32 6.09 8.62
CA LYS A 50 -9.69 4.72 8.28
C LYS A 50 -8.78 4.19 7.17
N ALA A 51 -7.99 3.17 7.47
CA ALA A 51 -7.24 2.41 6.48
C ALA A 51 -8.14 1.38 5.81
N SER A 52 -7.95 1.20 4.51
CA SER A 52 -8.47 0.10 3.72
C SER A 52 -7.31 -0.76 3.22
N TYR A 53 -7.60 -2.02 2.91
CA TYR A 53 -6.59 -2.99 2.56
C TYR A 53 -6.86 -3.64 1.20
N TYR A 54 -5.78 -4.09 0.55
CA TYR A 54 -5.82 -5.04 -0.56
C TYR A 54 -5.15 -6.34 -0.12
N ASP A 55 -5.68 -7.45 -0.62
CA ASP A 55 -4.95 -8.71 -0.60
C ASP A 55 -4.04 -8.76 -1.83
N ILE A 56 -2.85 -9.34 -1.68
CA ILE A 56 -1.88 -9.51 -2.77
C ILE A 56 -1.94 -10.97 -3.22
N VAL A 57 -2.08 -11.19 -4.53
CA VAL A 57 -2.16 -12.52 -5.13
C VAL A 57 -1.04 -12.71 -6.14
N VAL A 58 -0.13 -13.64 -5.86
CA VAL A 58 1.01 -13.97 -6.74
C VAL A 58 1.13 -15.48 -6.81
N ASN A 59 1.13 -16.05 -8.02
CA ASN A 59 1.26 -17.50 -8.26
C ASN A 59 0.27 -18.39 -7.49
N GLY A 60 -0.95 -17.88 -7.24
CA GLY A 60 -1.99 -18.60 -6.50
C GLY A 60 -1.87 -18.53 -4.98
N GLU A 61 -0.81 -17.91 -4.44
CA GLU A 61 -0.70 -17.58 -3.02
C GLU A 61 -1.35 -16.22 -2.73
N ILE A 62 -1.97 -16.11 -1.55
CA ILE A 62 -2.69 -14.91 -1.12
C ILE A 62 -2.03 -14.35 0.16
N ASN A 63 -1.51 -13.12 0.08
CA ASN A 63 -1.09 -12.33 1.24
C ASN A 63 -2.21 -11.39 1.66
N LYS A 64 -3.02 -11.83 2.63
CA LYS A 64 -4.21 -11.09 3.05
C LYS A 64 -3.87 -9.78 3.73
N GLY A 65 -4.54 -8.72 3.30
CA GLY A 65 -4.42 -7.36 3.81
C GLY A 65 -2.96 -6.92 3.89
N ALA A 66 -2.18 -7.20 2.85
CA ALA A 66 -0.73 -6.97 2.82
C ALA A 66 -0.33 -5.63 2.18
N ALA A 67 -1.30 -4.95 1.59
CA ALA A 67 -1.19 -3.58 1.12
C ALA A 67 -2.29 -2.75 1.79
N TRP A 68 -1.97 -1.56 2.29
CA TRP A 68 -2.95 -0.67 2.91
C TRP A 68 -2.87 0.74 2.35
N TYR A 69 -3.99 1.45 2.41
CA TYR A 69 -4.13 2.81 1.92
C TYR A 69 -5.20 3.57 2.69
N TYR A 70 -5.18 4.90 2.55
CA TYR A 70 -6.17 5.79 3.17
C TYR A 70 -6.99 6.46 2.07
N PRO A 71 -8.21 5.99 1.75
CA PRO A 71 -9.05 6.61 0.72
C PRO A 71 -9.53 8.00 1.13
N ASP A 72 -9.78 8.21 2.42
CA ASP A 72 -10.18 9.50 2.99
C ASP A 72 -9.41 9.74 4.30
N PRO A 73 -8.15 10.21 4.23
CA PRO A 73 -7.36 10.42 5.44
C PRO A 73 -7.87 11.61 6.25
N LEU A 74 -7.50 11.64 7.53
CA LEU A 74 -7.68 12.83 8.37
C LEU A 74 -6.78 13.98 7.89
N PRO A 75 -7.09 15.26 8.22
CA PRO A 75 -6.42 16.43 7.65
C PRO A 75 -4.89 16.39 7.71
N LYS A 76 -4.31 16.00 8.84
CA LYS A 76 -2.85 15.88 8.99
C LYS A 76 -2.21 14.89 8.02
N ALA A 77 -2.88 13.77 7.73
CA ALA A 77 -2.40 12.80 6.76
C ALA A 77 -2.68 13.22 5.32
N LYS A 78 -3.78 13.95 5.06
CA LYS A 78 -4.06 14.56 3.75
C LYS A 78 -2.97 15.55 3.35
N GLU A 79 -2.49 16.36 4.30
CA GLU A 79 -1.39 17.32 4.08
C GLU A 79 -0.07 16.65 3.65
N LEU A 80 0.13 15.37 3.99
CA LEU A 80 1.29 14.58 3.57
C LEU A 80 1.18 14.08 2.12
N GLY A 81 0.03 14.25 1.45
CA GLY A 81 -0.16 13.82 0.07
C GLY A 81 -0.39 12.31 -0.14
N ILE A 82 -0.62 11.54 0.93
CA ILE A 82 -0.77 10.07 0.85
C ILE A 82 -2.20 9.57 0.57
N THR A 83 -3.12 10.47 0.18
CA THR A 83 -4.51 10.09 -0.11
C THR A 83 -4.54 9.08 -1.26
N GLY A 84 -5.06 7.88 -0.99
CA GLY A 84 -5.12 6.79 -1.96
C GLY A 84 -3.77 6.13 -2.29
N TYR A 85 -2.65 6.59 -1.72
CA TYR A 85 -1.36 5.95 -1.90
C TYR A 85 -1.29 4.67 -1.05
N VAL A 86 -0.53 3.69 -1.54
CA VAL A 86 -0.49 2.34 -0.99
C VAL A 86 0.86 2.02 -0.39
N ALA A 87 0.87 1.50 0.83
CA ALA A 87 2.06 0.99 1.52
C ALA A 87 1.93 -0.51 1.79
N PHE A 88 3.06 -1.17 2.10
CA PHE A 88 3.17 -2.63 2.11
C PHE A 88 3.85 -3.19 3.36
N TRP A 89 3.44 -4.39 3.78
CA TRP A 89 3.98 -5.12 4.95
C TRP A 89 3.82 -6.64 4.75
N LYS A 90 3.87 -7.43 5.84
CA LYS A 90 3.65 -8.89 5.81
C LYS A 90 4.56 -9.63 4.82
N GLY A 91 5.85 -9.28 4.83
CA GLY A 91 6.87 -9.94 4.00
C GLY A 91 7.00 -9.38 2.59
N VAL A 92 6.26 -8.33 2.22
CA VAL A 92 6.59 -7.52 1.04
C VAL A 92 7.90 -6.78 1.32
N VAL A 93 8.88 -6.93 0.43
CA VAL A 93 10.16 -6.25 0.50
C VAL A 93 10.05 -4.93 -0.26
N VAL A 94 10.37 -3.83 0.42
CA VAL A 94 10.42 -2.49 -0.18
C VAL A 94 11.87 -2.04 -0.22
N ALA A 95 12.36 -1.69 -1.41
CA ALA A 95 13.77 -1.31 -1.65
C ALA A 95 13.88 -0.22 -2.71
#